data_AF-A0A6P1NUB9-F1
#
_entry.id   AF-A0A6P1NUB9-F1
#
_cell.length_a   1.000
_cell.length_b   1.000
_cell.length_c   1.000
_cell.angle_alpha   90.00
_cell.angle_beta   90.00
_cell.angle_gamma   90.00
#
_symmetry.space_group_name_H-M   'P 1'
#
loop_
_entity.id
_entity.type
_entity.pdbx_description
1 polymer ?
#
loop_
_entity_poly.entity_id
_entity_poly.type
_entity_poly.pdbx_seq_one_letter_code
_entity_poly.pdbx_strand_id
1 'polypeptide(L)'
;MITGEIKSQVDKVWNTFWSGGISNPLEVIEQITYLLFLKRLDERQTLEEKRSNMLGQPIQNPVFPEGNDPMGRPYADLRWSRFKNFAKDEMFTLFQ
;
A
#
# COMPACT_ATOMS: atom_id res chain seq x y z
N MET A 1 -12.38 -16.11 -15.26
CA MET A 1 -13.66 -15.91 -14.56
C MET A 1 -13.37 -15.44 -13.15
N ILE A 2 -13.99 -14.35 -12.70
CA ILE A 2 -13.98 -13.98 -11.28
C ILE A 2 -14.77 -15.06 -10.52
N THR A 3 -14.16 -15.68 -9.51
CA THR A 3 -14.84 -16.67 -8.66
C THR A 3 -15.85 -15.96 -7.74
N GLY A 4 -16.85 -16.70 -7.25
CA GLY A 4 -17.84 -16.13 -6.32
C GLY A 4 -17.20 -15.53 -5.05
N GLU A 5 -16.07 -16.09 -4.60
CA GLU A 5 -15.34 -15.61 -3.44
C GLU A 5 -14.68 -14.24 -3.69
N ILE A 6 -14.00 -14.06 -4.82
CA ILE A 6 -13.38 -12.77 -5.18
C ILE A 6 -14.45 -11.70 -5.30
N LYS A 7 -15.59 -12.02 -5.92
CA LYS A 7 -16.73 -11.08 -6.01
C LYS A 7 -17.22 -10.66 -4.62
N SER A 8 -17.40 -11.63 -3.72
CA SER A 8 -17.83 -11.34 -2.34
C SER A 8 -16.86 -10.44 -1.58
N GLN A 9 -15.54 -10.61 -1.80
CA GLN A 9 -14.53 -9.74 -1.19
C GLN A 9 -14.61 -8.31 -1.73
N VAL A 10 -14.77 -8.15 -3.05
CA VAL A 10 -14.95 -6.83 -3.69
C VAL A 10 -16.21 -6.14 -3.14
N ASP A 11 -17.32 -6.86 -3.03
CA ASP A 11 -18.58 -6.31 -2.50
C ASP A 11 -18.43 -5.83 -1.04
N LYS A 12 -17.67 -6.56 -0.21
CA LYS A 12 -17.37 -6.14 1.18
C LYS A 12 -16.57 -4.85 1.24
N VAL A 13 -15.56 -4.71 0.38
CA VAL A 13 -14.77 -3.48 0.29
C VAL A 13 -15.69 -2.32 -0.12
N TRP A 14 -16.53 -2.52 -1.14
CA TRP A 14 -17.51 -1.51 -1.58
C TRP A 14 -18.45 -1.04 -0.47
N ASN A 15 -19.02 -1.99 0.28
CA ASN A 15 -19.91 -1.69 1.40
C ASN A 15 -19.21 -0.91 2.53
N THR A 16 -17.91 -1.14 2.72
CA THR A 16 -17.11 -0.43 3.74
C THR A 16 -16.89 1.04 3.35
N PHE A 17 -16.62 1.32 2.07
CA PHE A 17 -16.51 2.70 1.59
C PHE A 17 -17.84 3.46 1.66
N TRP A 18 -18.94 2.78 1.30
CA TRP A 18 -20.29 3.36 1.38
C TRP A 18 -20.69 3.73 2.80
N SER A 19 -20.45 2.85 3.79
CA SER A 19 -20.75 3.13 5.20
C SER A 19 -19.80 4.17 5.82
N GLY A 20 -18.60 4.34 5.25
CA GLY A 20 -17.61 5.34 5.64
C GLY A 20 -17.90 6.76 5.13
N GLY A 21 -18.97 6.97 4.37
CA GLY A 21 -19.36 8.30 3.86
C GLY A 21 -18.69 8.72 2.55
N ILE A 22 -17.93 7.81 1.91
CA ILE A 22 -17.37 8.05 0.57
C ILE A 22 -18.40 7.56 -0.45
N SER A 23 -19.22 8.48 -0.95
CA SER A 23 -20.35 8.14 -1.84
C SER A 23 -20.00 8.19 -3.33
N ASN A 24 -18.86 8.77 -3.72
CA ASN A 24 -18.47 8.87 -5.13
C ASN A 24 -17.79 7.58 -5.60
N PRO A 25 -18.39 6.78 -6.50
CA PRO A 25 -17.83 5.51 -6.93
C PRO A 25 -16.48 5.64 -7.65
N LEU A 26 -16.25 6.76 -8.36
CA LEU A 26 -14.99 6.99 -9.08
C LEU A 26 -13.83 7.16 -8.11
N GLU A 27 -14.05 7.93 -7.04
CA GLU A 27 -13.09 8.13 -5.96
C GLU A 27 -12.76 6.80 -5.26
N VAL A 28 -13.78 5.96 -4.99
CA VAL A 28 -13.56 4.62 -4.41
C VAL A 28 -12.68 3.75 -5.31
N ILE A 29 -12.95 3.72 -6.61
CA ILE A 29 -12.12 2.98 -7.58
C ILE A 29 -10.68 3.47 -7.54
N GLU A 30 -10.48 4.79 -7.53
CA GLU A 30 -9.16 5.41 -7.51
C GLU A 30 -8.38 5.06 -6.22
N GLN A 31 -9.01 5.23 -5.05
CA GLN A 31 -8.37 4.92 -3.76
C GLN A 31 -7.99 3.44 -3.65
N ILE A 32 -8.87 2.52 -4.03
CA ILE A 32 -8.56 1.09 -4.04
C ILE A 32 -7.42 0.80 -5.01
N THR A 33 -7.42 1.42 -6.17
CA THR A 33 -6.36 1.27 -7.16
C THR A 33 -5.02 1.70 -6.57
N TYR A 34 -4.94 2.87 -5.93
CA TYR A 34 -3.72 3.33 -5.27
C TYR A 34 -3.21 2.36 -4.20
N LEU A 35 -4.10 1.84 -3.35
CA LEU A 35 -3.72 0.87 -2.32
C LEU A 35 -3.20 -0.45 -2.94
N LEU A 36 -3.83 -0.93 -4.02
CA LEU A 36 -3.37 -2.14 -4.73
C LEU A 36 -2.01 -1.94 -5.40
N PHE A 37 -1.78 -0.79 -6.02
CA PHE A 37 -0.48 -0.44 -6.60
C PHE A 37 0.60 -0.35 -5.52
N LEU A 38 0.32 0.32 -4.40
CA LEU A 38 1.26 0.45 -3.29
C LEU A 38 1.61 -0.89 -2.66
N LYS A 39 0.63 -1.77 -2.48
CA LYS A 39 0.86 -3.15 -2.02
C LYS A 39 1.79 -3.91 -2.98
N ARG A 40 1.56 -3.81 -4.29
CA ARG A 40 2.38 -4.48 -5.30
C ARG A 40 3.82 -3.95 -5.33
N LEU A 41 4.00 -2.64 -5.12
CA LEU A 41 5.31 -2.01 -5.00
C LEU A 41 6.08 -2.54 -3.77
N ASP A 42 5.40 -2.67 -2.63
CA ASP A 42 5.99 -3.22 -1.40
C ASP A 42 6.35 -4.71 -1.52
N GLU A 43 5.52 -5.51 -2.19
CA GLU A 43 5.83 -6.91 -2.49
C GLU A 43 7.11 -7.04 -3.35
N ARG A 44 7.28 -6.15 -4.34
CA ARG A 44 8.49 -6.10 -5.17
C ARG A 44 9.74 -5.72 -4.35
N GLN A 45 9.63 -4.70 -3.50
CA GLN A 45 10.71 -4.32 -2.58
C GLN A 45 11.11 -5.51 -1.69
N THR A 46 10.13 -6.19 -1.11
CA THR A 46 10.33 -7.36 -0.24
C THR A 46 11.02 -8.51 -0.97
N LEU A 47 10.71 -8.72 -2.25
CA LEU A 47 11.36 -9.73 -3.08
C LEU A 47 12.86 -9.41 -3.30
N GLU A 48 13.17 -8.16 -3.63
CA GLU A 48 14.57 -7.74 -3.82
C GLU A 48 15.36 -7.74 -2.50
N GLU A 49 14.74 -7.40 -1.37
CA GLU A 49 15.33 -7.53 -0.03
C GLU A 49 15.71 -8.98 0.28
N LYS A 50 14.80 -9.94 0.00
CA LYS A 50 15.08 -11.37 0.17
C LYS A 50 16.23 -11.83 -0.73
N ARG A 51 16.28 -11.37 -1.98
CA ARG A 51 17.36 -11.67 -2.91
C ARG A 51 18.70 -11.11 -2.41
N SER A 52 18.72 -9.83 -2.01
CA SER A 52 19.88 -9.15 -1.43
C SER A 52 20.42 -9.93 -0.23
N ASN A 53 19.56 -10.30 0.71
CA ASN A 53 19.94 -11.07 1.90
C ASN A 53 20.50 -12.46 1.57
N MET A 54 20.01 -13.10 0.51
CA MET A 54 20.49 -14.41 0.07
C MET A 54 21.84 -14.33 -0.64
N LEU A 55 22.06 -13.31 -1.47
CA LEU A 55 23.25 -13.16 -2.31
C LEU A 55 24.35 -12.30 -1.67
N GLY A 56 24.03 -11.58 -0.58
CA GLY A 56 24.92 -10.60 0.03
C GLY A 56 25.21 -9.39 -0.86
N GLN A 57 24.37 -9.15 -1.87
CA GLN A 57 24.53 -8.05 -2.83
C GLN A 57 23.54 -6.92 -2.55
N PRO A 58 23.92 -5.64 -2.70
CA PRO A 58 23.02 -4.54 -2.48
C PRO A 58 21.83 -4.55 -3.46
N ILE A 59 20.69 -4.02 -3.03
CA ILE A 59 19.52 -3.82 -3.88
C ILE A 59 19.86 -2.77 -4.94
N GLN A 60 19.85 -3.16 -6.21
CA GLN A 60 20.27 -2.27 -7.30
C GLN A 60 19.23 -1.18 -7.61
N ASN A 61 17.94 -1.50 -7.51
CA ASN A 61 16.84 -0.58 -7.83
C ASN A 61 15.75 -0.66 -6.74
N PRO A 62 16.00 -0.07 -5.56
CA PRO A 62 15.01 -0.07 -4.50
C PRO A 62 13.77 0.74 -4.93
N VAL A 63 12.59 0.17 -4.72
CA VAL A 63 11.31 0.84 -4.99
C VAL A 63 11.06 1.97 -3.99
N PHE A 64 11.46 1.73 -2.73
CA PHE A 64 11.45 2.73 -1.67
C PHE A 64 12.89 3.13 -1.38
N PRO A 65 13.28 4.39 -1.62
CA PRO A 65 14.64 4.84 -1.38
C PRO A 65 14.98 4.82 0.12
N GLU A 66 16.27 4.84 0.44
CA GLU A 66 16.73 5.00 1.82
C GLU A 66 16.59 6.47 2.27
N GLY A 67 16.51 6.67 3.59
CA GLY A 67 16.40 8.00 4.18
C GLY A 67 14.97 8.50 4.31
N ASN A 68 14.83 9.83 4.33
CA ASN A 68 13.58 10.51 4.59
C ASN A 68 13.04 11.18 3.33
N ASP A 69 11.72 11.25 3.24
CA ASP A 69 10.99 12.06 2.28
C ASP A 69 11.19 13.57 2.55
N PRO A 70 10.70 14.46 1.66
CA PRO A 70 10.82 15.91 1.85
C PRO A 70 10.17 16.46 3.12
N MET A 71 9.29 15.68 3.77
CA MET A 71 8.63 16.03 5.03
C MET A 71 9.36 15.49 6.27
N GLY A 72 10.53 14.84 6.08
CA GLY A 72 11.35 14.31 7.16
C GLY A 72 10.89 12.94 7.67
N ARG A 73 9.97 12.26 6.97
CA ARG A 73 9.49 10.92 7.33
C ARG A 73 10.28 9.85 6.60
N PRO A 74 10.63 8.72 7.23
CA PRO A 74 11.30 7.63 6.52
C PRO A 74 10.48 7.14 5.33
N TYR A 75 11.09 7.01 4.15
CA TYR A 75 10.42 6.41 2.98
C TYR A 75 9.92 4.98 3.26
N ALA A 76 10.56 4.30 4.20
CA ALA A 76 10.15 2.97 4.65
C ALA A 76 8.76 2.96 5.28
N ASP A 77 8.28 4.07 5.85
CA ASP A 77 6.95 4.18 6.45
C ASP A 77 5.85 4.23 5.39
N LEU A 78 6.17 4.62 4.15
CA LEU A 78 5.24 4.60 3.02
C LEU A 78 4.97 3.18 2.49
N ARG A 79 5.66 2.16 3.01
CA ARG A 79 5.46 0.76 2.61
C ARG A 79 4.14 0.22 3.15
N TRP A 80 3.38 -0.45 2.28
CA TRP A 80 2.11 -1.10 2.64
C TRP A 80 2.22 -1.99 3.90
N SER A 81 3.26 -2.79 4.00
CA SER A 81 3.54 -3.65 5.16
C SER A 81 3.67 -2.90 6.48
N ARG A 82 4.04 -1.61 6.46
CA ARG A 82 4.18 -0.75 7.64
C ARG A 82 2.91 0.05 7.92
N PHE A 83 2.54 0.99 7.04
CA PHE A 83 1.51 1.97 7.38
C PHE A 83 0.14 1.36 7.62
N LYS A 84 -0.17 0.18 7.08
CA LYS A 84 -1.43 -0.54 7.38
C LYS A 84 -1.64 -0.82 8.87
N ASN A 85 -0.58 -0.77 9.67
CA ASN A 85 -0.61 -0.99 11.12
C ASN A 85 -0.56 0.32 11.93
N PHE A 86 -0.46 1.48 11.26
CA PHE A 86 -0.46 2.77 11.94
C PHE A 86 -1.86 3.11 12.46
N ALA A 87 -1.90 3.98 13.47
CA ALA A 87 -3.18 4.54 13.91
C ALA A 87 -3.79 5.39 12.79
N LYS A 88 -5.13 5.54 12.78
CA LYS A 88 -5.84 6.30 11.73
C LYS A 88 -5.28 7.71 11.56
N ASP A 89 -5.01 8.40 12.67
CA ASP A 89 -4.48 9.76 12.66
C ASP A 89 -3.09 9.81 12.01
N GLU A 90 -2.25 8.82 12.30
CA GLU A 90 -0.91 8.72 11.73
C GLU A 90 -0.96 8.39 10.24
N MET A 91 -1.84 7.48 9.81
CA MET A 91 -2.07 7.19 8.38
C MET A 91 -2.50 8.45 7.62
N PHE A 92 -3.36 9.28 8.23
CA PHE A 92 -3.79 10.53 7.60
C PHE A 92 -2.63 11.51 7.38
N THR A 93 -1.71 11.63 8.36
CA THR A 93 -0.52 12.50 8.22
C THR A 93 0.46 12.06 7.14
N LEU A 94 0.40 10.81 6.67
CA LEU A 94 1.30 10.32 5.61
C LEU A 94 0.90 10.81 4.21
N PHE A 95 -0.35 11.22 4.03
CA PHE A 95 -0.92 11.54 2.72
C PHE A 95 -1.51 12.96 2.66
N GLN A 96 -1.11 13.84 3.58
CA GLN A 96 -1.51 15.25 3.67
C GLN A 96 -0.54 16.17 2.93
#